data_AF-A0A1V1P409-F1
#
_entry.id   AF-A0A1V1P409-F1
#
_cell.length_a   1.000
_cell.length_b   1.000
_cell.length_c   1.000
_cell.angle_alpha   90.00
_cell.angle_beta   90.00
_cell.angle_gamma   90.00
#
_symmetry.space_group_name_H-M   'P 1'
#
loop_
_entity.id
_entity.type
_entity.pdbx_description
1 polymer ?
#
loop_
_entity_poly.entity_id
_entity_poly.type
_entity_poly.pdbx_seq_one_letter_code
_entity_poly.pdbx_strand_id
1 'polypeptide(L)'
;MRAASLSSQNQEIEYKVQRLAAHAITNLEKLQFYDCLASIYYHNNQYEKVIEVVKQGLSSCRIKIDASEMFRRWTLLKSVLKYRHFQRINPIHHMSDKDLVNQLVIRLFTAYIRSLPHEDYRQSMGVIAKGIQRMSNKQITSDAAYLWIMLSRYLMDVQGFSPIALQWARMGQAIIDRLPDPDLQSETRLIYIWYIDHRSKPLNHHLPLLKEEIQRCAIRGYPGRAAQATEYYLFLRFICGTRLKQILSDMHEISIHTQKAFKKIDMMAMYRQTIHNLISGITPPHILTGQSFDEHKAVETMTSTNNPQHLFILYALKLMLSTLFMNHEKSVLLAQKTEGLMNIALGTPMASMAHFYIALAYTGSYDSAGRSEQKIWRKRIKYHVQQLKNGQISVLKMGVIATF
;
A
#
# COMPACT_ATOMS: atom_id res chain seq x y z
N MET A 1 13.53 25.95 12.06
CA MET A 1 13.57 25.90 13.54
C MET A 1 12.94 24.62 14.12
N ARG A 2 11.66 24.27 13.90
CA ARG A 2 11.05 23.01 14.46
C ARG A 2 11.68 21.69 13.99
N ALA A 3 12.13 21.59 12.73
CA ALA A 3 12.80 20.37 12.24
C ALA A 3 14.21 20.19 12.86
N ALA A 4 14.92 21.29 13.11
CA ALA A 4 16.22 21.28 13.78
C ALA A 4 16.09 21.02 15.30
N SER A 5 14.98 21.44 15.92
CA SER A 5 14.69 21.10 17.33
C SER A 5 14.25 19.65 17.49
N LEU A 6 13.51 19.08 16.53
CA LEU A 6 13.18 17.65 16.52
C LEU A 6 14.42 16.80 16.23
N SER A 7 15.31 17.21 15.31
CA SER A 7 16.53 16.45 15.00
C SER A 7 17.52 16.44 16.17
N SER A 8 17.68 17.56 16.88
CA SER A 8 18.53 17.62 18.08
C SER A 8 17.96 16.82 19.24
N GLN A 9 16.64 16.88 19.48
CA GLN A 9 15.97 16.02 20.47
C GLN A 9 16.07 14.53 20.10
N ASN A 10 15.93 14.18 18.82
CA ASN A 10 16.07 12.79 18.36
C ASN A 10 17.50 12.27 18.55
N GLN A 11 18.53 13.09 18.28
CA GLN A 11 19.93 12.72 18.53
C GLN A 11 20.21 12.50 20.03
N GLU A 12 19.66 13.36 20.89
CA GLU A 12 19.77 13.22 22.34
C GLU A 12 19.05 11.95 22.85
N ILE A 13 17.85 11.67 22.30
CA ILE A 13 17.11 10.45 22.60
C ILE A 13 17.88 9.22 22.10
N GLU A 14 18.38 9.21 20.86
CA GLU A 14 19.19 8.12 20.31
C GLU A 14 20.42 7.83 21.20
N TYR A 15 21.13 8.88 21.64
CA TYR A 15 22.28 8.75 22.54
C TYR A 15 21.89 8.18 23.91
N LYS A 16 20.84 8.72 24.54
CA LYS A 16 20.33 8.24 25.84
C LYS A 16 19.87 6.79 25.76
N VAL A 17 19.14 6.47 24.71
CA VAL A 17 18.60 5.15 24.43
C VAL A 17 19.81 4.22 24.24
N GLN A 18 20.80 4.52 23.38
CA GLN A 18 21.97 3.65 23.14
C GLN A 18 22.78 3.35 24.41
N ARG A 19 22.94 4.34 25.31
CA ARG A 19 23.56 4.12 26.63
C ARG A 19 22.77 3.15 27.50
N LEU A 20 21.43 3.20 27.48
CA LEU A 20 20.58 2.27 28.21
C LEU A 20 20.70 0.83 27.66
N ALA A 21 20.89 0.68 26.35
CA ALA A 21 21.10 -0.63 25.72
C ALA A 21 22.34 -1.36 26.25
N ALA A 22 23.42 -0.62 26.51
CA ALA A 22 24.67 -1.15 27.06
C ALA A 22 24.51 -1.71 28.49
N HIS A 23 23.47 -1.27 29.20
CA HIS A 23 23.15 -1.72 30.56
C HIS A 23 21.97 -2.69 30.61
N ALA A 24 21.32 -3.01 29.48
CA ALA A 24 20.19 -3.94 29.44
C ALA A 24 20.68 -5.39 29.63
N ILE A 25 20.21 -6.06 30.68
CA ILE A 25 20.68 -7.40 31.07
C ILE A 25 19.75 -8.46 30.47
N THR A 26 18.44 -8.24 30.53
CA THR A 26 17.42 -9.19 30.11
C THR A 26 17.04 -9.04 28.63
N ASN A 27 16.50 -10.09 28.03
CA ASN A 27 15.95 -10.01 26.67
C ASN A 27 14.76 -9.04 26.58
N LEU A 28 13.97 -8.92 27.66
CA LEU A 28 12.84 -8.01 27.71
C LEU A 28 13.29 -6.56 27.58
N GLU A 29 14.24 -6.13 28.43
CA GLU A 29 14.80 -4.77 28.41
C GLU A 29 15.44 -4.43 27.06
N LYS A 30 16.22 -5.37 26.50
CA LYS A 30 16.86 -5.20 25.18
C LYS A 30 15.81 -4.94 24.10
N LEU A 31 14.78 -5.79 24.02
CA LEU A 31 13.76 -5.67 22.98
C LEU A 31 12.90 -4.40 23.14
N GLN A 32 12.60 -3.97 24.36
CA GLN A 32 11.90 -2.69 24.63
C GLN A 32 12.71 -1.50 24.10
N PHE A 33 14.02 -1.52 24.32
CA PHE A 33 14.94 -0.51 23.80
C PHE A 33 14.90 -0.45 22.25
N TYR A 34 15.04 -1.60 21.59
CA TYR A 34 15.03 -1.64 20.12
C TYR A 34 13.65 -1.27 19.53
N ASP A 35 12.56 -1.62 20.20
CA ASP A 35 11.20 -1.23 19.79
C ASP A 35 11.00 0.29 19.86
N CYS A 36 11.53 0.94 20.90
CA CYS A 36 11.52 2.39 21.04
C CYS A 36 12.32 3.08 19.91
N LEU A 37 13.55 2.62 19.63
CA LEU A 37 14.35 3.15 18.53
C LEU A 37 13.69 2.95 17.17
N ALA A 38 13.16 1.75 16.91
CA ALA A 38 12.46 1.45 15.68
C ALA A 38 11.27 2.42 15.48
N SER A 39 10.52 2.71 16.55
CA SER A 39 9.40 3.66 16.51
C SER A 39 9.87 5.10 16.21
N ILE A 40 10.94 5.56 16.85
CA ILE A 40 11.54 6.89 16.60
C ILE A 40 11.97 7.00 15.13
N TYR A 41 12.74 6.03 14.63
CA TYR A 41 13.19 6.06 13.24
C TYR A 41 12.03 5.99 12.24
N TYR A 42 11.01 5.18 12.54
CA TYR A 42 9.81 5.06 11.70
C TYR A 42 9.07 6.41 11.59
N HIS A 43 8.83 7.09 12.71
CA HIS A 43 8.16 8.40 12.71
C HIS A 43 8.98 9.50 12.02
N ASN A 44 10.30 9.33 11.93
CA ASN A 44 11.19 10.22 11.19
C ASN A 44 11.38 9.80 9.71
N ASN A 45 10.63 8.83 9.20
CA ASN A 45 10.77 8.27 7.85
C ASN A 45 12.16 7.67 7.55
N GLN A 46 12.91 7.25 8.57
CA GLN A 46 14.23 6.62 8.43
C GLN A 46 14.11 5.10 8.36
N TYR A 47 13.37 4.60 7.36
CA TYR A 47 12.97 3.19 7.25
C TYR A 47 14.16 2.21 7.18
N GLU A 48 15.25 2.60 6.54
CA GLU A 48 16.48 1.79 6.49
C GLU A 48 17.07 1.56 7.89
N LYS A 49 17.08 2.61 8.73
CA LYS A 49 17.51 2.49 10.13
C LYS A 49 16.57 1.63 10.96
N VAL A 50 15.25 1.70 10.71
CA VAL A 50 14.29 0.81 11.36
C VAL A 50 14.66 -0.65 11.07
N ILE A 51 14.95 -0.98 9.80
CA ILE A 51 15.36 -2.33 9.40
C ILE A 51 16.63 -2.76 10.13
N GLU A 52 17.64 -1.89 10.20
CA GLU A 52 18.91 -2.17 10.89
C GLU A 52 18.70 -2.45 12.37
N VAL A 53 18.02 -1.54 13.07
CA VAL A 53 17.74 -1.62 14.52
C VAL A 53 16.92 -2.85 14.86
N VAL A 54 15.90 -3.18 14.06
CA VAL A 54 15.13 -4.40 14.27
C VAL A 54 16.02 -5.65 14.12
N LYS A 55 16.87 -5.71 13.08
CA LYS A 55 17.79 -6.84 12.88
C LYS A 55 18.77 -7.00 14.05
N GLN A 56 19.31 -5.89 14.54
CA GLN A 56 20.20 -5.89 15.71
C GLN A 56 19.47 -6.37 16.96
N GLY A 57 18.26 -5.84 17.23
CA GLY A 57 17.49 -6.19 18.41
C GLY A 57 17.08 -7.65 18.47
N LEU A 58 16.60 -8.20 17.35
CA LEU A 58 16.27 -9.61 17.27
C LEU A 58 17.51 -10.50 17.42
N SER A 59 18.64 -10.10 16.82
CA SER A 59 19.91 -10.84 16.92
C SER A 59 20.47 -10.87 18.35
N SER A 60 20.30 -9.79 19.12
CA SER A 60 20.69 -9.73 20.54
C SER A 60 19.99 -10.81 21.39
N CYS A 61 18.79 -11.23 20.97
CA CYS A 61 18.00 -12.29 21.58
C CYS A 61 18.13 -13.64 20.85
N ARG A 62 19.14 -13.79 19.98
CA ARG A 62 19.40 -14.98 19.15
C ARG A 62 18.26 -15.32 18.19
N ILE A 63 17.45 -14.34 17.79
CA ILE A 63 16.37 -14.50 16.82
C ILE A 63 16.86 -14.00 15.46
N LYS A 64 17.11 -14.93 14.54
CA LYS A 64 17.47 -14.59 13.15
C LYS A 64 16.22 -14.32 12.30
N ILE A 65 16.30 -13.29 11.47
CA ILE A 65 15.42 -13.10 10.31
C ILE A 65 16.01 -13.95 9.18
N ASP A 66 15.39 -15.10 8.90
CA ASP A 66 15.77 -15.97 7.79
C ASP A 66 14.76 -15.78 6.65
N ALA A 67 15.29 -15.37 5.50
CA ALA A 67 14.52 -15.11 4.30
C ALA A 67 14.63 -16.23 3.25
N SER A 68 15.18 -17.41 3.56
CA SER A 68 15.31 -18.49 2.56
C SER A 68 13.95 -19.06 2.10
N GLU A 69 13.81 -19.37 0.80
CA GLU A 69 12.52 -19.76 0.20
C GLU A 69 11.92 -21.06 0.78
N MET A 70 12.77 -22.05 1.06
CA MET A 70 12.36 -23.31 1.67
C MET A 70 11.81 -23.09 3.09
N PHE A 71 12.49 -22.24 3.87
CA PHE A 71 12.03 -21.84 5.20
C PHE A 71 10.70 -21.07 5.13
N ARG A 72 10.50 -20.22 4.10
CA ARG A 72 9.22 -19.50 3.88
C ARG A 72 8.06 -20.47 3.68
N ARG A 73 8.17 -21.44 2.76
CA ARG A 73 7.06 -22.38 2.43
C ARG A 73 6.66 -23.24 3.62
N TRP A 74 7.63 -23.77 4.36
CA TRP A 74 7.36 -24.61 5.52
C TRP A 74 6.77 -23.82 6.70
N THR A 75 7.30 -22.62 6.94
CA THR A 75 6.79 -21.72 7.99
C THR A 75 5.35 -21.30 7.69
N LEU A 76 5.07 -20.96 6.42
CA LEU A 76 3.72 -20.65 5.95
C LEU A 76 2.76 -21.81 6.25
N LEU A 77 3.07 -23.03 5.79
CA LEU A 77 2.22 -24.20 5.98
C LEU A 77 1.91 -24.43 7.47
N LYS A 78 2.90 -24.30 8.35
CA LYS A 78 2.73 -24.42 9.79
C LYS A 78 1.85 -23.33 10.39
N SER A 79 2.00 -22.08 9.97
CA SER A 79 1.14 -20.97 10.41
C SER A 79 -0.30 -21.23 10.00
N VAL A 80 -0.52 -21.66 8.76
CA VAL A 80 -1.86 -21.99 8.25
C VAL A 80 -2.52 -23.11 9.06
N LEU A 81 -1.78 -24.17 9.38
CA LEU A 81 -2.30 -25.31 10.14
C LEU A 81 -2.60 -24.97 11.60
N LYS A 82 -1.75 -24.15 12.25
CA LYS A 82 -1.90 -23.80 13.67
C LYS A 82 -3.14 -22.94 13.97
N TYR A 83 -3.64 -22.19 12.97
CA TYR A 83 -4.64 -21.13 13.19
C TYR A 83 -6.01 -21.37 12.53
N ARG A 84 -6.36 -22.62 12.18
CA ARG A 84 -7.67 -22.99 11.62
C ARG A 84 -8.88 -22.73 12.54
N HIS A 85 -8.69 -22.40 13.82
CA HIS A 85 -9.76 -22.35 14.83
C HIS A 85 -9.75 -21.09 15.70
N PHE A 86 -9.86 -19.90 15.10
CA PHE A 86 -10.09 -18.68 15.86
C PHE A 86 -11.60 -18.39 16.01
N GLN A 87 -12.16 -18.70 17.18
CA GLN A 87 -13.52 -18.28 17.55
C GLN A 87 -13.59 -17.58 18.93
N ARG A 88 -12.50 -17.58 19.72
CA ARG A 88 -12.50 -16.97 21.05
C ARG A 88 -11.33 -16.00 21.19
N ILE A 89 -11.63 -14.72 21.11
CA ILE A 89 -10.73 -13.63 21.50
C ILE A 89 -10.88 -13.47 23.01
N ASN A 90 -9.91 -13.95 23.78
CA ASN A 90 -9.88 -13.66 25.21
C ASN A 90 -9.08 -12.37 25.42
N PRO A 91 -9.68 -11.32 26.01
CA PRO A 91 -8.93 -10.15 26.40
C PRO A 91 -7.85 -10.51 27.43
N ILE A 92 -6.80 -9.68 27.44
CA ILE A 92 -5.52 -9.89 28.12
C ILE A 92 -5.72 -10.28 29.59
N HIS A 93 -5.21 -11.45 29.99
CA HIS A 93 -4.90 -11.76 31.38
C HIS A 93 -3.41 -11.50 31.63
N HIS A 94 -3.01 -11.34 32.90
CA HIS A 94 -1.62 -11.11 33.33
C HIS A 94 -0.58 -11.79 32.41
N MET A 95 0.25 -10.99 31.76
CA MET A 95 1.28 -11.46 30.84
C MET A 95 2.54 -11.81 31.62
N SER A 96 3.10 -12.98 31.36
CA SER A 96 4.44 -13.31 31.85
C SER A 96 5.52 -12.57 31.06
N ASP A 97 6.74 -12.46 31.59
CA ASP A 97 7.87 -11.86 30.86
C ASP A 97 8.13 -12.55 29.52
N LYS A 98 7.90 -13.86 29.45
CA LYS A 98 8.00 -14.63 28.19
C LYS A 98 6.97 -14.17 27.16
N ASP A 99 5.78 -13.81 27.61
CA ASP A 99 4.71 -13.32 26.76
C ASP A 99 5.01 -11.90 26.27
N LEU A 100 5.54 -11.04 27.14
CA LEU A 100 6.00 -9.69 26.78
C LEU A 100 7.15 -9.73 25.76
N VAL A 101 8.12 -10.63 25.95
CA VAL A 101 9.21 -10.86 24.98
C VAL A 101 8.65 -11.28 23.63
N ASN A 102 7.69 -12.22 23.57
CA ASN A 102 7.08 -12.64 22.31
C ASN A 102 6.31 -11.49 21.65
N GLN A 103 5.58 -10.70 22.41
CA GLN A 103 4.87 -9.52 21.90
C GLN A 103 5.85 -8.52 21.28
N LEU A 104 6.96 -8.20 21.95
CA LEU A 104 7.97 -7.29 21.41
C LEU A 104 8.63 -7.83 20.16
N VAL A 105 8.88 -9.14 20.08
CA VAL A 105 9.38 -9.77 18.84
C VAL A 105 8.37 -9.60 17.69
N ILE A 106 7.08 -9.78 17.96
CA ILE A 106 6.02 -9.57 16.95
C ILE A 106 5.94 -8.10 16.53
N ARG A 107 6.04 -7.16 17.48
CA ARG A 107 6.09 -5.71 17.20
C ARG A 107 7.29 -5.34 16.33
N LEU A 108 8.47 -5.85 16.64
CA LEU A 108 9.67 -5.64 15.84
C LEU A 108 9.53 -6.25 14.44
N PHE A 109 8.96 -7.46 14.31
CA PHE A 109 8.63 -8.00 12.99
C PHE A 109 7.67 -7.10 12.22
N THR A 110 6.64 -6.56 12.88
CA THR A 110 5.71 -5.61 12.26
C THR A 110 6.42 -4.33 11.82
N ALA A 111 7.25 -3.73 12.66
CA ALA A 111 8.06 -2.56 12.32
C ALA A 111 9.02 -2.81 11.15
N TYR A 112 9.61 -4.01 11.08
CA TYR A 112 10.41 -4.45 9.94
C TYR A 112 9.56 -4.52 8.67
N ILE A 113 8.41 -5.19 8.70
CA ILE A 113 7.53 -5.31 7.53
C ILE A 113 7.02 -3.95 7.05
N ARG A 114 6.65 -3.05 7.97
CA ARG A 114 6.17 -1.69 7.66
C ARG A 114 7.25 -0.80 7.03
N SER A 115 8.53 -1.09 7.28
CA SER A 115 9.67 -0.31 6.79
C SER A 115 10.26 -0.83 5.47
N LEU A 116 9.77 -1.96 4.97
CA LEU A 116 10.26 -2.50 3.70
C LEU A 116 9.66 -1.74 2.51
N PRO A 117 10.43 -1.56 1.43
CA PRO A 117 9.87 -1.18 0.14
C PRO A 117 8.74 -2.12 -0.29
N HIS A 118 7.74 -1.58 -1.00
CA HIS A 118 6.61 -2.37 -1.49
C HIS A 118 7.02 -3.54 -2.41
N GLU A 119 8.22 -3.56 -2.98
CA GLU A 119 8.68 -4.68 -3.81
C GLU A 119 9.26 -5.83 -2.97
N ASP A 120 9.68 -5.54 -1.74
CA ASP A 120 10.44 -6.46 -0.88
C ASP A 120 9.59 -7.24 0.12
N TYR A 121 8.30 -6.91 0.29
CA TYR A 121 7.45 -7.67 1.22
C TYR A 121 7.36 -9.16 0.85
N ARG A 122 7.54 -9.50 -0.45
CA ARG A 122 7.59 -10.90 -0.91
C ARG A 122 8.76 -11.68 -0.33
N GLN A 123 9.85 -10.97 -0.05
CA GLN A 123 11.04 -11.54 0.57
C GLN A 123 10.86 -11.80 2.07
N SER A 124 9.86 -11.16 2.68
CA SER A 124 9.66 -11.14 4.12
C SER A 124 8.49 -11.99 4.60
N MET A 125 7.93 -12.82 3.71
CA MET A 125 6.97 -13.87 4.03
C MET A 125 7.37 -14.74 5.21
N GLY A 126 8.64 -15.13 5.28
CA GLY A 126 9.15 -15.94 6.39
C GLY A 126 9.03 -15.20 7.72
N VAL A 127 9.24 -13.88 7.72
CA VAL A 127 9.09 -13.01 8.90
C VAL A 127 7.63 -12.89 9.30
N ILE A 128 6.73 -12.63 8.35
CA ILE A 128 5.29 -12.58 8.60
C ILE A 128 4.80 -13.90 9.20
N ALA A 129 5.11 -15.02 8.54
CA ALA A 129 4.70 -16.34 8.98
C ALA A 129 5.28 -16.69 10.36
N LYS A 130 6.55 -16.35 10.63
CA LYS A 130 7.21 -16.56 11.94
C LYS A 130 6.59 -15.70 13.04
N GLY A 131 6.22 -14.45 12.75
CA GLY A 131 5.46 -13.61 13.67
C GLY A 131 4.11 -14.22 14.01
N ILE A 132 3.40 -14.74 13.00
CA ILE A 132 2.14 -15.47 13.20
C ILE A 132 2.33 -16.73 14.05
N GLN A 133 3.35 -17.54 13.79
CA GLN A 133 3.62 -18.73 14.61
C GLN A 133 3.92 -18.41 16.07
N ARG A 134 4.56 -17.28 16.32
CA ARG A 134 4.91 -16.81 17.67
C ARG A 134 3.72 -16.27 18.45
N MET A 135 2.62 -15.91 17.78
CA MET A 135 1.40 -15.61 18.51
C MET A 135 0.95 -16.84 19.32
N SER A 136 0.27 -16.58 20.42
CA SER A 136 -0.47 -17.58 21.17
C SER A 136 -1.94 -17.18 21.19
N ASN A 137 -2.85 -18.14 21.39
CA ASN A 137 -4.28 -17.85 21.51
C ASN A 137 -4.61 -16.91 22.70
N LYS A 138 -3.63 -16.63 23.57
CA LYS A 138 -3.73 -15.74 24.73
C LYS A 138 -3.23 -14.30 24.46
N GLN A 139 -2.65 -14.02 23.28
CA GLN A 139 -1.89 -12.78 23.00
C GLN A 139 -2.26 -12.17 21.64
N ILE A 140 -3.54 -11.86 21.45
CA ILE A 140 -4.00 -11.22 20.22
C ILE A 140 -3.70 -9.72 20.32
N THR A 141 -2.82 -9.23 19.46
CA THR A 141 -2.42 -7.81 19.41
C THR A 141 -2.78 -7.16 18.07
N SER A 142 -2.68 -5.84 18.00
CA SER A 142 -2.86 -5.11 16.74
C SER A 142 -1.81 -5.52 15.71
N ASP A 143 -0.57 -5.80 16.13
CA ASP A 143 0.49 -6.35 15.28
C ASP A 143 0.12 -7.70 14.67
N ALA A 144 -0.49 -8.57 15.47
CA ALA A 144 -0.99 -9.86 15.02
C ALA A 144 -2.04 -9.70 13.90
N ALA A 145 -2.99 -8.78 14.07
CA ALA A 145 -3.98 -8.45 13.05
C ALA A 145 -3.33 -7.96 11.75
N TYR A 146 -2.36 -7.05 11.87
CA TYR A 146 -1.60 -6.53 10.74
C TYR A 146 -0.89 -7.65 9.98
N LEU A 147 -0.18 -8.54 10.68
CA LEU A 147 0.54 -9.66 10.06
C LEU A 147 -0.41 -10.64 9.33
N TRP A 148 -1.60 -10.90 9.86
CA TRP A 148 -2.61 -11.71 9.17
C TRP A 148 -3.09 -11.08 7.87
N ILE A 149 -3.34 -9.77 7.88
CA ILE A 149 -3.75 -9.03 6.69
C ILE A 149 -2.59 -9.00 5.66
N MET A 150 -1.36 -8.78 6.10
CA MET A 150 -0.19 -8.81 5.22
C MET A 150 0.05 -10.20 4.61
N LEU A 151 -0.13 -11.28 5.38
CA LEU A 151 -0.05 -12.64 4.86
C LEU A 151 -1.12 -12.88 3.79
N SER A 152 -2.34 -12.42 4.06
CA SER A 152 -3.48 -12.57 3.15
C SER A 152 -3.26 -11.82 1.85
N ARG A 153 -2.80 -10.57 1.93
CA ARG A 153 -2.39 -9.76 0.77
C ARG A 153 -1.35 -10.50 -0.06
N TYR A 154 -0.26 -10.96 0.57
CA TYR A 154 0.80 -11.67 -0.14
C TYR A 154 0.27 -12.90 -0.89
N LEU A 155 -0.53 -13.73 -0.22
CA LEU A 155 -1.08 -14.93 -0.86
C LEU A 155 -1.95 -14.58 -2.06
N MET A 156 -2.73 -13.51 -1.95
CA MET A 156 -3.54 -13.03 -3.07
C MET A 156 -2.72 -12.42 -4.21
N ASP A 157 -1.57 -11.83 -3.90
CA ASP A 157 -0.66 -11.27 -4.91
C ASP A 157 0.08 -12.36 -5.68
N VAL A 158 0.42 -13.49 -5.03
CA VAL A 158 1.13 -14.61 -5.66
C VAL A 158 0.20 -15.63 -6.32
N GLN A 159 -0.89 -15.99 -5.66
CA GLN A 159 -1.79 -17.07 -6.10
C GLN A 159 -3.07 -16.56 -6.78
N GLY A 160 -3.30 -15.24 -6.79
CA GLY A 160 -4.58 -14.67 -7.19
C GLY A 160 -5.64 -14.80 -6.09
N PHE A 161 -6.90 -14.55 -6.42
CA PHE A 161 -7.98 -14.56 -5.43
C PHE A 161 -8.07 -15.89 -4.67
N SER A 162 -8.07 -15.82 -3.34
CA SER A 162 -8.13 -16.99 -2.45
C SER A 162 -9.18 -16.77 -1.35
N PRO A 163 -10.27 -17.57 -1.30
CA PRO A 163 -11.28 -17.45 -0.25
C PRO A 163 -10.72 -17.60 1.16
N ILE A 164 -9.71 -18.47 1.33
CA ILE A 164 -9.04 -18.69 2.62
C ILE A 164 -8.24 -17.44 3.02
N ALA A 165 -7.49 -16.85 2.09
CA ALA A 165 -6.79 -15.59 2.37
C ALA A 165 -7.78 -14.46 2.71
N LEU A 166 -8.93 -14.41 2.04
CA LEU A 166 -9.97 -13.41 2.35
C LEU A 166 -10.53 -13.61 3.78
N GLN A 167 -10.73 -14.86 4.19
CA GLN A 167 -11.19 -15.18 5.54
C GLN A 167 -10.18 -14.72 6.61
N TRP A 168 -8.87 -14.93 6.37
CA TRP A 168 -7.82 -14.47 7.29
C TRP A 168 -7.71 -12.95 7.34
N ALA A 169 -7.87 -12.27 6.20
CA ALA A 169 -7.90 -10.81 6.17
C ALA A 169 -9.08 -10.26 6.98
N ARG A 170 -10.27 -10.84 6.83
CA ARG A 170 -11.46 -10.48 7.61
C ARG A 170 -11.27 -10.75 9.11
N MET A 171 -10.57 -11.81 9.46
CA MET A 171 -10.19 -12.08 10.85
C MET A 171 -9.25 -10.99 11.39
N GLY A 172 -8.21 -10.62 10.66
CA GLY A 172 -7.33 -9.51 11.03
C GLY A 172 -8.11 -8.21 11.21
N GLN A 173 -9.06 -7.93 10.32
CA GLN A 173 -9.94 -6.76 10.42
C GLN A 173 -10.82 -6.81 11.68
N ALA A 174 -11.44 -7.95 11.99
CA ALA A 174 -12.25 -8.10 13.18
C ALA A 174 -11.44 -7.94 14.49
N ILE A 175 -10.16 -8.32 14.46
CA ILE A 175 -9.24 -8.12 15.58
C ILE A 175 -8.90 -6.63 15.73
N ILE A 176 -8.53 -5.95 14.64
CA ILE A 176 -8.09 -4.55 14.70
C ILE A 176 -9.22 -3.61 15.13
N ASP A 177 -10.47 -3.98 14.86
CA ASP A 177 -11.65 -3.23 15.31
C ASP A 177 -11.87 -3.31 16.83
N ARG A 178 -11.27 -4.29 17.51
CA ARG A 178 -11.42 -4.53 18.96
C ARG A 178 -10.21 -4.11 19.79
N LEU A 179 -9.08 -3.79 19.17
CA LEU A 179 -7.81 -3.56 19.88
C LEU A 179 -7.36 -2.09 19.87
N PRO A 180 -6.74 -1.62 20.96
CA PRO A 180 -6.23 -0.26 21.06
C PRO A 180 -4.86 -0.13 20.38
N ASP A 181 -4.83 0.25 19.11
CA ASP A 181 -3.67 0.85 18.44
C ASP A 181 -4.16 1.70 17.26
N PRO A 182 -4.34 3.02 17.44
CA PRO A 182 -4.97 3.85 16.43
C PRO A 182 -4.16 4.01 15.12
N ASP A 183 -2.82 4.03 15.18
CA ASP A 183 -1.97 4.16 13.99
C ASP A 183 -2.01 2.87 13.18
N LEU A 184 -1.75 1.73 13.84
CA LEU A 184 -1.77 0.44 13.18
C LEU A 184 -3.18 0.06 12.71
N GLN A 185 -4.23 0.50 13.41
CA GLN A 185 -5.61 0.31 12.99
C GLN A 185 -5.90 0.98 11.64
N SER A 186 -5.51 2.24 11.50
CA SER A 186 -5.75 3.01 10.28
C SER A 186 -4.98 2.40 9.09
N GLU A 187 -3.71 2.05 9.30
CA GLU A 187 -2.88 1.40 8.29
C GLU A 187 -3.44 0.03 7.84
N THR A 188 -3.79 -0.82 8.82
CA THR A 188 -4.31 -2.16 8.58
C THR A 188 -5.60 -2.11 7.76
N ARG A 189 -6.50 -1.17 8.09
CA ARG A 189 -7.75 -0.93 7.37
C ARG A 189 -7.53 -0.49 5.93
N LEU A 190 -6.62 0.47 5.71
CA LEU A 190 -6.29 0.93 4.36
C LEU A 190 -5.73 -0.21 3.50
N ILE A 191 -4.88 -1.07 4.08
CA ILE A 191 -4.37 -2.25 3.37
C ILE A 191 -5.50 -3.22 3.02
N TYR A 192 -6.40 -3.50 3.97
CA TYR A 192 -7.55 -4.38 3.76
C TYR A 192 -8.44 -3.87 2.62
N ILE A 193 -8.82 -2.58 2.67
CA ILE A 193 -9.67 -1.94 1.65
C ILE A 193 -8.98 -1.97 0.28
N TRP A 194 -7.74 -1.51 0.22
CA TRP A 194 -7.06 -1.24 -1.05
C TRP A 194 -6.51 -2.48 -1.74
N TYR A 195 -6.08 -3.52 -1.00
CA TYR A 195 -5.42 -4.69 -1.59
C TYR A 195 -6.27 -5.96 -1.59
N ILE A 196 -7.29 -6.04 -0.74
CA ILE A 196 -7.98 -7.30 -0.44
C ILE A 196 -9.48 -7.22 -0.75
N ASP A 197 -10.24 -6.37 -0.05
CA ASP A 197 -11.71 -6.44 -0.04
C ASP A 197 -12.32 -6.15 -1.42
N HIS A 198 -11.71 -5.25 -2.20
CA HIS A 198 -12.12 -4.89 -3.56
C HIS A 198 -12.10 -6.06 -4.56
N ARG A 199 -11.39 -7.15 -4.25
CA ARG A 199 -11.41 -8.38 -5.06
C ARG A 199 -12.69 -9.19 -4.86
N SER A 200 -13.36 -8.99 -3.73
CA SER A 200 -14.60 -9.68 -3.36
C SER A 200 -15.85 -8.80 -3.44
N LYS A 201 -15.69 -7.47 -3.41
CA LYS A 201 -16.78 -6.51 -3.44
C LYS A 201 -16.57 -5.46 -4.54
N PRO A 202 -17.66 -4.88 -5.09
CA PRO A 202 -17.56 -3.77 -6.03
C PRO A 202 -16.80 -2.57 -5.43
N LEU A 203 -16.09 -1.82 -6.28
CA LEU A 203 -15.25 -0.70 -5.82
C LEU A 203 -16.03 0.39 -5.07
N ASN A 204 -17.25 0.70 -5.53
CA ASN A 204 -18.11 1.69 -4.90
C ASN A 204 -18.47 1.36 -3.43
N HIS A 205 -18.42 0.09 -3.02
CA HIS A 205 -18.62 -0.33 -1.63
C HIS A 205 -17.59 0.29 -0.68
N HIS A 206 -16.40 0.64 -1.18
CA HIS A 206 -15.28 1.10 -0.37
C HIS A 206 -15.24 2.63 -0.21
N LEU A 207 -16.00 3.38 -1.02
CA LEU A 207 -16.09 4.84 -0.92
C LEU A 207 -16.53 5.31 0.48
N PRO A 208 -17.63 4.80 1.08
CA PRO A 208 -18.01 5.22 2.44
C PRO A 208 -16.95 4.81 3.49
N LEU A 209 -16.31 3.65 3.34
CA LEU A 209 -15.28 3.17 4.26
C LEU A 209 -14.05 4.10 4.26
N LEU A 210 -13.60 4.53 3.08
CA LEU A 210 -12.50 5.47 2.96
C LEU A 210 -12.86 6.85 3.50
N LYS A 211 -14.09 7.33 3.29
CA LYS A 211 -14.56 8.60 3.85
C LYS A 211 -14.56 8.59 5.39
N GLU A 212 -15.01 7.49 6.00
CA GLU A 212 -14.93 7.30 7.45
C GLU A 212 -13.47 7.28 7.93
N GLU A 213 -12.58 6.61 7.19
CA GLU A 213 -11.16 6.53 7.57
C GLU A 213 -10.44 7.88 7.46
N ILE A 214 -10.78 8.72 6.47
CA ILE A 214 -10.30 10.11 6.38
C ILE A 214 -10.67 10.88 7.64
N GLN A 215 -11.94 10.83 8.05
CA GLN A 215 -12.42 11.52 9.25
C GLN A 215 -11.75 11.00 10.52
N ARG A 216 -11.63 9.68 10.65
CA ARG A 216 -10.97 9.01 11.77
C ARG A 216 -9.51 9.45 11.91
N CYS A 217 -8.77 9.43 10.80
CA CYS A 217 -7.37 9.88 10.78
C CYS A 217 -7.25 11.38 11.10
N ALA A 218 -8.17 12.20 10.60
CA ALA A 218 -8.18 13.64 10.88
C ALA A 218 -8.40 13.94 12.38
N ILE A 219 -9.42 13.32 13.00
CA ILE A 219 -9.73 13.49 14.43
C ILE A 219 -8.57 13.03 15.31
N ARG A 220 -7.87 11.95 14.91
CA ARG A 220 -6.75 11.38 15.66
C ARG A 220 -5.41 12.06 15.42
N GLY A 221 -5.34 13.04 14.51
CA GLY A 221 -4.10 13.74 14.21
C GLY A 221 -3.08 12.90 13.42
N TYR A 222 -3.55 12.02 12.52
CA TYR A 222 -2.72 11.21 11.63
C TYR A 222 -2.73 11.75 10.19
N PRO A 223 -2.01 12.86 9.91
CA PRO A 223 -2.07 13.54 8.63
C PRO A 223 -1.65 12.68 7.44
N GLY A 224 -0.61 11.86 7.59
CA GLY A 224 -0.13 10.98 6.52
C GLY A 224 -1.12 9.89 6.14
N ARG A 225 -1.85 9.33 7.12
CA ARG A 225 -2.88 8.31 6.88
C ARG A 225 -4.16 8.91 6.30
N ALA A 226 -4.56 10.09 6.79
CA ALA A 226 -5.66 10.85 6.19
C ALA A 226 -5.37 11.16 4.70
N ALA A 227 -4.11 11.47 4.37
CA ALA A 227 -3.69 11.71 2.99
C ALA A 227 -3.79 10.46 2.11
N GLN A 228 -3.30 9.33 2.60
CA GLN A 228 -3.40 8.06 1.89
C GLN A 228 -4.87 7.65 1.68
N ALA A 229 -5.71 7.78 2.70
CA ALA A 229 -7.15 7.49 2.60
C ALA A 229 -7.85 8.41 1.59
N THR A 230 -7.49 9.69 1.59
CA THR A 230 -7.98 10.70 0.63
C THR A 230 -7.61 10.33 -0.81
N GLU A 231 -6.36 9.95 -1.03
CA GLU A 231 -5.89 9.52 -2.35
C GLU A 231 -6.70 8.33 -2.86
N TYR A 232 -6.86 7.30 -2.03
CA TYR A 232 -7.66 6.12 -2.39
C TYR A 232 -9.11 6.49 -2.65
N TYR A 233 -9.70 7.36 -1.83
CA TYR A 233 -11.08 7.80 -2.00
C TYR A 233 -11.29 8.49 -3.35
N LEU A 234 -10.45 9.47 -3.68
CA LEU A 234 -10.55 10.24 -4.92
C LEU A 234 -10.28 9.36 -6.14
N PHE A 235 -9.30 8.47 -6.06
CA PHE A 235 -9.04 7.50 -7.12
C PHE A 235 -10.26 6.59 -7.35
N LEU A 236 -10.85 6.03 -6.28
CA LEU A 236 -12.04 5.20 -6.42
C LEU A 236 -13.22 5.98 -6.99
N ARG A 237 -13.44 7.24 -6.58
CA ARG A 237 -14.50 8.08 -7.15
C ARG A 237 -14.30 8.26 -8.65
N PHE A 238 -13.06 8.53 -9.05
CA PHE A 238 -12.67 8.72 -10.43
C PHE A 238 -12.98 7.47 -11.26
N ILE A 239 -12.47 6.30 -10.88
CA ILE A 239 -12.70 5.08 -11.65
C ILE A 239 -14.14 4.56 -11.56
N CYS A 240 -14.89 4.87 -10.51
CA CYS A 240 -16.30 4.51 -10.39
C CYS A 240 -17.24 5.43 -11.21
N GLY A 241 -16.71 6.27 -12.10
CA GLY A 241 -17.53 7.08 -13.00
C GLY A 241 -18.21 8.29 -12.34
N THR A 242 -17.67 8.78 -11.22
CA THR A 242 -18.17 10.03 -10.64
C THR A 242 -17.97 11.18 -11.61
N ARG A 243 -18.96 12.09 -11.71
CA ARG A 243 -18.85 13.31 -12.53
C ARG A 243 -17.59 14.11 -12.16
N LEU A 244 -16.75 14.40 -13.15
CA LEU A 244 -15.45 15.07 -12.98
C LEU A 244 -15.51 16.38 -12.18
N LYS A 245 -16.52 17.22 -12.44
CA LYS A 245 -16.73 18.47 -11.70
C LYS A 245 -17.01 18.25 -10.21
N GLN A 246 -17.70 17.16 -9.85
CA GLN A 246 -17.92 16.81 -8.43
C GLN A 246 -16.62 16.36 -7.77
N ILE A 247 -15.78 15.60 -8.48
CA ILE A 247 -14.47 15.19 -7.95
C ILE A 247 -13.60 16.43 -7.68
N LEU A 248 -13.57 17.42 -8.59
CA LEU A 248 -12.84 18.67 -8.35
C LEU A 248 -13.36 19.43 -7.11
N SER A 249 -14.68 19.46 -6.92
CA SER A 249 -15.30 20.06 -5.73
C SER A 249 -14.84 19.37 -4.44
N ASP A 250 -14.90 18.03 -4.40
CA ASP A 250 -14.41 17.25 -3.26
C ASP A 250 -12.92 17.48 -3.01
N MET A 251 -12.10 17.49 -4.06
CA MET A 251 -10.66 17.77 -3.94
C MET A 251 -10.41 19.15 -3.33
N HIS A 252 -11.24 20.13 -3.66
CA HIS A 252 -11.15 21.47 -3.08
C HIS A 252 -11.54 21.44 -1.59
N GLU A 253 -12.70 20.87 -1.26
CA GLU A 253 -13.18 20.73 0.12
C GLU A 253 -12.15 20.03 1.02
N ILE A 254 -11.64 18.88 0.56
CA ILE A 254 -10.63 18.14 1.31
C ILE A 254 -9.36 18.98 1.47
N SER A 255 -8.91 19.70 0.43
CA SER A 255 -7.69 20.54 0.49
C SER A 255 -7.77 21.64 1.55
N ILE A 256 -8.95 22.24 1.76
CA ILE A 256 -9.17 23.26 2.81
C ILE A 256 -8.86 22.69 4.20
N HIS A 257 -9.27 21.45 4.45
CA HIS A 257 -9.10 20.79 5.75
C HIS A 257 -7.73 20.11 5.92
N THR A 258 -6.93 20.03 4.85
CA THR A 258 -5.74 19.16 4.83
C THR A 258 -4.44 19.85 4.41
N GLN A 259 -4.47 21.12 3.99
CA GLN A 259 -3.32 21.87 3.45
C GLN A 259 -2.04 21.83 4.30
N LYS A 260 -2.14 21.81 5.63
CA LYS A 260 -0.95 21.79 6.53
C LYS A 260 -0.32 20.40 6.68
N ALA A 261 -1.11 19.35 6.48
CA ALA A 261 -0.75 17.96 6.68
C ALA A 261 -0.11 17.33 5.43
N PHE A 262 -0.34 17.93 4.26
CA PHE A 262 -0.09 17.32 2.97
C PHE A 262 1.08 18.03 2.25
N LYS A 263 2.25 18.17 2.88
CA LYS A 263 3.46 18.58 2.12
C LYS A 263 3.90 17.55 1.06
N LYS A 264 3.18 16.43 0.91
CA LYS A 264 3.31 15.42 -0.17
C LYS A 264 2.34 15.68 -1.36
N ILE A 265 1.94 16.92 -1.62
CA ILE A 265 1.06 17.29 -2.75
C ILE A 265 1.85 17.33 -4.07
N ASP A 266 2.11 16.15 -4.62
CA ASP A 266 2.31 15.97 -6.07
C ASP A 266 1.20 15.09 -6.66
N MET A 267 0.72 14.10 -5.89
CA MET A 267 -0.30 13.16 -6.37
C MET A 267 -1.67 13.82 -6.56
N MET A 268 -2.12 14.64 -5.61
CA MET A 268 -3.40 15.37 -5.73
C MET A 268 -3.34 16.40 -6.87
N ALA A 269 -2.18 17.04 -7.04
CA ALA A 269 -1.90 17.92 -8.15
C ALA A 269 -2.01 17.18 -9.50
N MET A 270 -1.39 16.00 -9.60
CA MET A 270 -1.43 15.13 -10.79
C MET A 270 -2.85 14.68 -11.14
N TYR A 271 -3.64 14.20 -10.17
CA TYR A 271 -5.05 13.84 -10.40
C TYR A 271 -5.89 15.05 -10.81
N ARG A 272 -5.69 16.20 -10.16
CA ARG A 272 -6.40 17.43 -10.49
C ARG A 272 -6.10 17.87 -11.93
N GLN A 273 -4.83 17.86 -12.34
CA GLN A 273 -4.45 18.18 -13.71
C GLN A 273 -5.02 17.17 -14.70
N THR A 274 -5.05 15.88 -14.36
CA THR A 274 -5.68 14.84 -15.19
C THR A 274 -7.17 15.11 -15.40
N ILE A 275 -7.89 15.46 -14.33
CA ILE A 275 -9.32 15.79 -14.41
C ILE A 275 -9.53 17.07 -15.21
N HIS A 276 -8.68 18.09 -15.05
CA HIS A 276 -8.74 19.29 -15.89
C HIS A 276 -8.56 18.96 -17.37
N ASN A 277 -7.56 18.15 -17.73
CA ASN A 277 -7.34 17.74 -19.12
C ASN A 277 -8.54 16.98 -19.71
N LEU A 278 -9.20 16.13 -18.92
CA LEU A 278 -10.44 15.45 -19.34
C LEU A 278 -11.62 16.43 -19.57
N ILE A 279 -11.75 17.47 -18.75
CA ILE A 279 -12.83 18.45 -18.86
C ILE A 279 -12.60 19.42 -20.01
N SER A 280 -11.38 19.95 -20.13
CA SER A 280 -11.06 21.02 -21.08
C SER A 280 -10.76 20.51 -22.48
N GLY A 281 -10.35 19.24 -22.62
CA GLY A 281 -9.85 18.70 -23.88
C GLY A 281 -8.59 19.41 -24.37
N ILE A 282 -7.79 20.03 -23.48
CA ILE A 282 -6.55 20.74 -23.86
C ILE A 282 -5.64 19.82 -24.66
N THR A 283 -5.14 20.31 -25.80
CA THR A 283 -4.23 19.56 -26.66
C THR A 283 -2.77 19.91 -26.35
N PRO A 284 -1.88 18.93 -26.11
CA PRO A 284 -2.13 17.49 -26.07
C PRO A 284 -2.64 17.02 -24.69
N PRO A 285 -3.77 16.27 -24.62
CA PRO A 285 -4.46 16.00 -23.36
C PRO A 285 -3.71 15.03 -22.45
N HIS A 286 -2.73 14.31 -22.99
CA HIS A 286 -1.88 13.38 -22.26
C HIS A 286 -0.68 14.06 -21.58
N ILE A 287 -0.44 15.35 -21.82
CA ILE A 287 0.61 16.11 -21.15
C ILE A 287 0.02 16.66 -19.85
N LEU A 288 0.54 16.20 -18.72
CA LEU A 288 0.12 16.65 -17.39
C LEU A 288 0.95 17.87 -16.99
N THR A 289 0.88 18.93 -17.79
CA THR A 289 1.50 20.23 -17.49
C THR A 289 0.43 21.30 -17.55
N GLY A 290 0.25 22.01 -16.44
CA GLY A 290 -0.72 23.10 -16.34
C GLY A 290 -0.66 23.77 -14.97
N GLN A 291 -1.71 24.51 -14.63
CA GLN A 291 -1.75 25.27 -13.37
C GLN A 291 -1.61 24.38 -12.13
N SER A 292 -2.06 23.12 -12.21
CA SER A 292 -2.07 22.24 -11.04
C SER A 292 -0.82 21.37 -10.92
N PHE A 293 -0.11 21.07 -12.00
CA PHE A 293 0.97 20.08 -12.02
C PHE A 293 1.93 20.31 -13.19
N ASP A 294 3.21 19.97 -13.01
CA ASP A 294 4.28 20.06 -14.02
C ASP A 294 4.97 18.70 -14.13
N GLU A 295 4.66 17.93 -15.17
CA GLU A 295 5.16 16.55 -15.29
C GLU A 295 6.67 16.46 -15.47
N HIS A 296 7.33 17.49 -16.01
CA HIS A 296 8.78 17.45 -16.25
C HIS A 296 9.53 17.50 -14.92
N LYS A 297 9.18 18.46 -14.07
CA LYS A 297 9.74 18.57 -12.71
C LYS A 297 9.39 17.35 -11.86
N ALA A 298 8.18 16.84 -12.01
CA ALA A 298 7.72 15.69 -11.26
C ALA A 298 8.49 14.41 -11.63
N VAL A 299 8.74 14.15 -12.91
CA VAL A 299 9.51 12.97 -13.36
C VAL A 299 10.94 13.00 -12.86
N GLU A 300 11.60 14.16 -12.93
CA GLU A 300 12.97 14.33 -12.40
C GLU A 300 13.02 14.04 -10.89
N THR A 301 12.06 14.57 -10.14
CA THR A 301 11.93 14.35 -8.70
C THR A 301 11.63 12.87 -8.38
N MET A 302 10.69 12.24 -9.08
CA MET A 302 10.31 10.84 -8.85
C MET A 302 11.45 9.87 -9.18
N THR A 303 12.25 10.19 -10.20
CA THR A 303 13.41 9.38 -10.60
C THR A 303 14.54 9.53 -9.60
N SER A 304 14.87 10.76 -9.19
CA SER A 304 15.94 11.02 -8.20
C SER A 304 15.60 10.50 -6.80
N THR A 305 14.32 10.49 -6.43
CA THR A 305 13.84 9.96 -5.13
C THR A 305 13.50 8.46 -5.15
N ASN A 306 13.75 7.77 -6.27
CA ASN A 306 13.44 6.35 -6.47
C ASN A 306 12.01 5.99 -6.03
N ASN A 307 11.02 6.74 -6.52
CA ASN A 307 9.61 6.51 -6.20
C ASN A 307 8.85 5.90 -7.40
N PRO A 308 8.97 4.57 -7.63
CA PRO A 308 8.38 3.91 -8.77
C PRO A 308 6.85 3.90 -8.74
N GLN A 309 6.24 4.06 -7.56
CA GLN A 309 4.78 4.13 -7.41
C GLN A 309 4.22 5.39 -8.05
N HIS A 310 4.77 6.56 -7.75
CA HIS A 310 4.29 7.80 -8.37
C HIS A 310 4.52 7.80 -9.89
N LEU A 311 5.64 7.23 -10.34
CA LEU A 311 5.94 7.10 -11.76
C LEU A 311 4.96 6.17 -12.49
N PHE A 312 4.58 5.06 -11.85
CA PHE A 312 3.54 4.17 -12.37
C PHE A 312 2.21 4.93 -12.53
N ILE A 313 1.79 5.67 -11.51
CA ILE A 313 0.52 6.42 -11.53
C ILE A 313 0.55 7.45 -12.66
N LEU A 314 1.64 8.20 -12.79
CA LEU A 314 1.82 9.18 -13.85
C LEU A 314 1.64 8.54 -15.23
N TYR A 315 2.34 7.44 -15.52
CA TYR A 315 2.23 6.78 -16.81
C TYR A 315 0.86 6.15 -17.05
N ALA A 316 0.22 5.60 -16.02
CA ALA A 316 -1.13 5.04 -16.13
C ALA A 316 -2.18 6.12 -16.46
N LEU A 317 -2.12 7.29 -15.83
CA LEU A 317 -3.03 8.41 -16.12
C LEU A 317 -2.79 8.98 -17.51
N LYS A 318 -1.52 9.14 -17.91
CA LYS A 318 -1.17 9.58 -19.27
C LYS A 318 -1.62 8.57 -20.32
N LEU A 319 -1.46 7.27 -20.06
CA LEU A 319 -1.92 6.20 -20.94
C LEU A 319 -3.43 6.30 -21.15
N MET A 320 -4.20 6.39 -20.06
CA MET A 320 -5.64 6.60 -20.11
C MET A 320 -6.01 7.81 -20.98
N LEU A 321 -5.37 8.97 -20.75
CA LEU A 321 -5.62 10.18 -21.52
C LEU A 321 -5.29 9.98 -23.01
N SER A 322 -4.12 9.42 -23.34
CA SER A 322 -3.74 9.13 -24.72
C SER A 322 -4.74 8.18 -25.40
N THR A 323 -5.23 7.17 -24.70
CA THR A 323 -6.23 6.24 -25.23
C THR A 323 -7.59 6.91 -25.44
N LEU A 324 -8.09 7.67 -24.47
CA LEU A 324 -9.40 8.33 -24.55
C LEU A 324 -9.46 9.39 -25.66
N PHE A 325 -8.35 10.08 -25.90
CA PHE A 325 -8.23 11.08 -26.96
C PHE A 325 -7.60 10.51 -28.25
N MET A 326 -7.60 9.18 -28.42
CA MET A 326 -7.21 8.49 -29.65
C MET A 326 -5.80 8.84 -30.17
N ASN A 327 -4.88 9.22 -29.27
CA ASN A 327 -3.47 9.39 -29.62
C ASN A 327 -2.77 8.02 -29.59
N HIS A 328 -2.98 7.26 -30.67
CA HIS A 328 -2.55 5.88 -30.81
C HIS A 328 -1.04 5.70 -30.59
N GLU A 329 -0.20 6.47 -31.28
CA GLU A 329 1.27 6.40 -31.16
C GLU A 329 1.72 6.57 -29.71
N LYS A 330 1.21 7.62 -29.03
CA LYS A 330 1.58 7.89 -27.65
C LYS A 330 1.05 6.83 -26.69
N SER A 331 -0.16 6.33 -26.94
CA SER A 331 -0.78 5.31 -26.09
C SER A 331 0.04 4.02 -26.05
N VAL A 332 0.60 3.58 -27.18
CA VAL A 332 1.46 2.38 -27.23
C VAL A 332 2.76 2.56 -26.45
N LEU A 333 3.40 3.73 -26.59
CA LEU A 333 4.62 4.05 -25.83
C LEU A 333 4.35 4.09 -24.32
N LEU A 334 3.25 4.71 -23.90
CA LEU A 334 2.86 4.79 -22.49
C LEU A 334 2.42 3.43 -21.95
N ALA A 335 1.80 2.58 -22.77
CA ALA A 335 1.47 1.21 -22.41
C ALA A 335 2.73 0.42 -22.07
N GLN A 336 3.78 0.49 -22.91
CA GLN A 336 5.07 -0.17 -22.65
C GLN A 336 5.72 0.33 -21.35
N LYS A 337 5.70 1.64 -21.10
CA LYS A 337 6.24 2.22 -19.85
C LYS A 337 5.45 1.77 -18.62
N THR A 338 4.12 1.72 -18.73
CA THR A 338 3.24 1.29 -17.64
C THR A 338 3.41 -0.21 -17.36
N GLU A 339 3.51 -1.04 -18.40
CA GLU A 339 3.81 -2.48 -18.29
C GLU A 339 5.10 -2.75 -17.50
N GLY A 340 6.15 -1.97 -17.77
CA GLY A 340 7.44 -2.08 -17.08
C GLY A 340 7.38 -1.81 -15.57
N LEU A 341 6.30 -1.20 -15.08
CA LEU A 341 6.07 -0.85 -13.68
C LEU A 341 4.85 -1.57 -13.07
N MET A 342 4.26 -2.56 -13.76
CA MET A 342 3.04 -3.23 -13.29
C MET A 342 3.20 -3.98 -11.96
N ASN A 343 4.42 -4.40 -11.62
CA ASN A 343 4.72 -5.04 -10.33
C ASN A 343 4.41 -4.13 -9.14
N ILE A 344 4.50 -2.81 -9.30
CA ILE A 344 4.29 -1.82 -8.24
C ILE A 344 2.83 -1.73 -7.82
N ALA A 345 1.92 -1.84 -8.79
CA ALA A 345 0.48 -1.70 -8.57
C ALA A 345 -0.22 -3.04 -8.32
N LEU A 346 0.53 -4.14 -8.20
CA LEU A 346 -0.04 -5.47 -8.10
C LEU A 346 -1.07 -5.54 -6.97
N GLY A 347 -2.22 -6.10 -7.30
CA GLY A 347 -3.28 -6.32 -6.34
C GLY A 347 -4.02 -5.06 -5.90
N THR A 348 -3.86 -3.95 -6.61
CA THR A 348 -4.63 -2.72 -6.38
C THR A 348 -5.68 -2.51 -7.48
N PRO A 349 -6.75 -1.73 -7.21
CA PRO A 349 -7.69 -1.28 -8.24
C PRO A 349 -7.03 -0.53 -9.41
N MET A 350 -5.82 -0.02 -9.22
CA MET A 350 -5.10 0.71 -10.26
C MET A 350 -4.42 -0.19 -11.28
N ALA A 351 -3.95 -1.38 -10.88
CA ALA A 351 -3.46 -2.38 -11.83
C ALA A 351 -4.56 -2.78 -12.82
N SER A 352 -5.79 -2.89 -12.32
CA SER A 352 -6.99 -3.15 -13.10
C SER A 352 -7.24 -2.10 -14.17
N MET A 353 -7.18 -0.82 -13.78
CA MET A 353 -7.30 0.32 -14.69
C MET A 353 -6.19 0.31 -15.73
N ALA A 354 -4.94 0.10 -15.31
CA ALA A 354 -3.79 0.04 -16.21
C ALA A 354 -3.92 -1.09 -17.23
N HIS A 355 -4.24 -2.31 -16.81
CA HIS A 355 -4.46 -3.43 -17.73
C HIS A 355 -5.56 -3.15 -18.76
N PHE A 356 -6.64 -2.47 -18.36
CA PHE A 356 -7.71 -2.07 -19.27
C PHE A 356 -7.20 -1.11 -20.35
N TYR A 357 -6.54 -0.02 -19.96
CA TYR A 357 -6.04 0.96 -20.92
C TYR A 357 -4.84 0.47 -21.75
N ILE A 358 -4.00 -0.43 -21.20
CA ILE A 358 -2.95 -1.09 -21.97
C ILE A 358 -3.57 -1.94 -23.09
N ALA A 359 -4.60 -2.73 -22.77
CA ALA A 359 -5.30 -3.52 -23.78
C ALA A 359 -5.90 -2.63 -24.87
N LEU A 360 -6.56 -1.53 -24.48
CA LEU A 360 -7.14 -0.58 -25.43
C LEU A 360 -6.10 0.11 -26.31
N ALA A 361 -4.95 0.51 -25.76
CA ALA A 361 -3.87 1.12 -26.54
C ALA A 361 -3.39 0.19 -27.66
N TYR A 362 -3.13 -1.08 -27.35
CA TYR A 362 -2.73 -2.06 -28.37
C TYR A 362 -3.84 -2.37 -29.36
N THR A 363 -5.09 -2.44 -28.91
CA THR A 363 -6.23 -2.66 -29.80
C THR A 363 -6.43 -1.48 -30.75
N GLY A 364 -6.35 -0.25 -30.25
CA GLY A 364 -6.55 0.96 -31.06
C GLY A 364 -5.50 1.15 -32.15
N SER A 365 -4.28 0.66 -31.94
CA SER A 365 -3.23 0.70 -32.97
C SER A 365 -3.23 -0.51 -33.90
N TYR A 366 -3.91 -1.61 -33.55
CA TYR A 366 -3.73 -2.95 -34.15
C TYR A 366 -3.77 -2.97 -35.68
N ASP A 367 -4.78 -2.37 -36.28
CA ASP A 367 -4.98 -2.41 -37.74
C ASP A 367 -3.92 -1.57 -38.49
N SER A 368 -3.33 -0.59 -37.82
CA SER A 368 -2.26 0.26 -38.38
C SER A 368 -0.86 -0.32 -38.24
N ALA A 369 -0.67 -1.39 -37.45
CA ALA A 369 0.63 -1.99 -37.21
C ALA A 369 1.13 -2.88 -38.35
N GLY A 370 2.45 -3.04 -38.43
CA GLY A 370 3.05 -4.10 -39.23
C GLY A 370 2.66 -5.50 -38.74
N ARG A 371 2.71 -6.50 -39.63
CA ARG A 371 2.34 -7.90 -39.30
C ARG A 371 3.09 -8.47 -38.08
N SER A 372 4.36 -8.10 -37.92
CA SER A 372 5.20 -8.50 -36.78
C SER A 372 4.67 -7.90 -35.47
N GLU A 373 4.33 -6.61 -35.47
CA GLU A 373 3.78 -5.88 -34.33
C GLU A 373 2.39 -6.39 -33.96
N GLN A 374 1.51 -6.62 -34.94
CA GLN A 374 0.20 -7.22 -34.71
C GLN A 374 0.29 -8.55 -33.95
N LYS A 375 1.26 -9.41 -34.30
CA LYS A 375 1.48 -10.67 -33.59
C LYS A 375 1.88 -10.45 -32.12
N ILE A 376 2.71 -9.44 -31.84
CA ILE A 376 3.12 -9.07 -30.48
C ILE A 376 1.93 -8.50 -29.71
N TRP A 377 1.23 -7.53 -30.29
CA TRP A 377 0.10 -6.85 -29.68
C TRP A 377 -1.06 -7.80 -29.41
N ARG A 378 -1.34 -8.75 -30.30
CA ARG A 378 -2.35 -9.81 -30.06
C ARG A 378 -2.05 -10.61 -28.79
N LYS A 379 -0.77 -10.94 -28.53
CA LYS A 379 -0.36 -11.63 -27.30
C LYS A 379 -0.53 -10.75 -26.07
N ARG A 380 -0.14 -9.47 -26.16
CA ARG A 380 -0.29 -8.50 -25.06
C ARG A 380 -1.75 -8.24 -24.71
N ILE A 381 -2.60 -8.01 -25.71
CA ILE A 381 -4.06 -7.86 -25.54
C ILE A 381 -4.62 -9.08 -24.81
N LYS A 382 -4.33 -10.30 -25.27
CA LYS A 382 -4.78 -11.54 -24.61
C LYS A 382 -4.32 -11.62 -23.15
N TYR A 383 -3.05 -11.30 -22.89
CA TYR A 383 -2.50 -11.30 -21.53
C TYR A 383 -3.26 -10.33 -20.63
N HIS A 384 -3.41 -9.07 -21.03
CA HIS A 384 -4.08 -8.07 -20.21
C HIS A 384 -5.55 -8.38 -20.02
N VAL A 385 -6.27 -8.79 -21.05
CA VAL A 385 -7.66 -9.25 -20.93
C VAL A 385 -7.78 -10.43 -19.96
N GLN A 386 -6.81 -11.36 -19.95
CA GLN A 386 -6.80 -12.45 -18.99
C GLN A 386 -6.59 -11.96 -17.55
N GLN A 387 -5.72 -10.95 -17.32
CA GLN A 387 -5.55 -10.35 -16.00
C GLN A 387 -6.85 -9.69 -15.50
N LEU A 388 -7.60 -9.01 -16.39
CA LEU A 388 -8.91 -8.46 -16.06
C LEU A 388 -9.90 -9.58 -15.66
N LYS A 389 -9.89 -10.74 -16.35
CA LYS A 389 -10.79 -11.87 -16.05
C LYS A 389 -10.44 -12.62 -14.76
N ASN A 390 -9.15 -12.80 -14.46
CA ASN A 390 -8.67 -13.70 -13.40
C ASN A 390 -8.66 -13.10 -11.97
N GLY A 391 -9.32 -11.98 -11.73
CA GLY A 391 -9.47 -11.46 -10.37
C GLY A 391 -8.58 -10.26 -10.02
N GLN A 392 -8.35 -9.36 -10.98
CA GLN A 392 -8.11 -7.96 -10.64
C GLN A 392 -9.36 -7.08 -10.83
N ILE A 393 -10.50 -7.63 -11.24
CA ILE A 393 -11.64 -6.82 -11.67
C ILE A 393 -12.99 -7.41 -11.26
N SER A 394 -13.61 -6.72 -10.29
CA SER A 394 -15.06 -6.48 -10.23
C SER A 394 -15.48 -5.29 -11.12
N VAL A 395 -14.61 -4.81 -12.02
CA VAL A 395 -14.89 -3.77 -13.05
C VAL A 395 -15.99 -4.16 -14.04
N LEU A 396 -16.42 -5.43 -14.12
CA LEU A 396 -17.67 -5.77 -14.81
C LEU A 396 -18.95 -5.29 -14.08
N LYS A 397 -18.80 -4.59 -12.94
CA LYS A 397 -19.84 -3.77 -12.32
C LYS A 397 -19.49 -2.27 -12.31
N MET A 398 -18.62 -1.81 -13.21
CA MET A 398 -18.61 -0.39 -13.61
C MET A 398 -19.78 -0.18 -14.56
N GLY A 399 -20.96 0.04 -13.98
CA GLY A 399 -22.02 0.70 -14.71
C GLY A 399 -21.54 2.10 -15.07
N VAL A 400 -21.67 2.45 -16.35
CA VAL A 400 -21.46 3.78 -16.95
C VAL A 400 -20.02 4.11 -17.34
N ILE A 401 -19.67 3.79 -18.60
CA ILE A 401 -19.09 4.79 -19.53
C ILE A 401 -19.84 4.65 -20.86
N ALA A 402 -21.01 5.27 -20.91
CA ALA A 402 -21.64 5.75 -22.15
C ALA A 402 -22.22 7.12 -21.80
N THR A 403 -22.03 8.10 -22.68
CA THR A 403 -22.32 9.56 -22.57
C THR A 403 -21.39 10.29 -21.58
N PHE A 404 -20.43 11.12 -22.00
CA PHE A 404 -20.39 12.08 -23.11
C PHE A 404 -19.10 12.01 -23.91
#